data_AF-A0A2T4MWH6-F1
#
_entry.id   AF-A0A2T4MWH6-F1
#
_cell.length_a   1.000
_cell.length_b   1.000
_cell.length_c   1.000
_cell.angle_alpha   90.00
_cell.angle_beta   90.00
_cell.angle_gamma   90.00
#
_symmetry.space_group_name_H-M   'P 1'
#
loop_
_entity.id
_entity.type
_entity.pdbx_description
1 polymer ?
#
loop_
_entity_poly.entity_id
_entity_poly.type
_entity_poly.pdbx_seq_one_letter_code
_entity_poly.pdbx_strand_id
1 'polypeptide(L)'
;MGCFLCGNFILSRVFMKKILLSVVLLALSGTAMSAVSDGQYIIKVLTPGVGVKPPEPTGISCKEIKANHPDAKSGAYTIQQAGRKIKTYCNMTLDGGGWTLVQVRASNSERYSNTDDLATQGFVGGKGIGLANDVWSSLVASSSQLMMYYNDSGYAYLKINRAKAANCKPLSTATLNVNLLWHNEGSGCDKTGMDYSMMGHDSNIYLRSSAYTYSPVYDRVVNAYTYVGANGKVFVR
;
A
#
# COMPACT_ATOMS: atom_id res chain seq x y z
N MET A 1 5.24 42.62 -54.66
CA MET A 1 4.07 41.84 -55.13
C MET A 1 3.70 40.87 -54.02
N GLY A 2 2.52 40.78 -53.42
CA GLY A 2 1.23 41.44 -53.62
C GLY A 2 0.27 41.10 -52.45
N CYS A 3 -0.82 41.85 -52.39
CA CYS A 3 -1.91 42.01 -51.41
C CYS A 3 -2.72 40.78 -50.90
N PHE A 4 -3.26 40.97 -49.66
CA PHE A 4 -4.63 40.73 -49.11
C PHE A 4 -5.34 39.36 -49.22
N LEU A 5 -5.85 38.84 -48.07
CA LEU A 5 -7.27 38.93 -47.67
C LEU A 5 -7.58 38.34 -46.27
N CYS A 6 -8.65 38.88 -45.66
CA CYS A 6 -9.22 38.72 -44.32
C CYS A 6 -9.79 37.35 -43.93
N GLY A 7 -9.90 37.11 -42.61
CA GLY A 7 -10.83 36.16 -42.01
C GLY A 7 -10.92 36.28 -40.47
N ASN A 8 -11.96 36.94 -39.97
CA ASN A 8 -12.34 37.08 -38.54
C ASN A 8 -12.78 35.73 -37.93
N PHE A 9 -12.52 35.47 -36.62
CA PHE A 9 -13.51 34.87 -35.70
C PHE A 9 -13.10 35.01 -34.20
N ILE A 10 -13.77 35.94 -33.51
CA ILE A 10 -14.33 35.90 -32.15
C ILE A 10 -13.50 35.32 -30.98
N LEU A 11 -12.95 36.20 -30.14
CA LEU A 11 -12.54 35.91 -28.75
C LEU A 11 -13.73 36.11 -27.78
N SER A 12 -14.09 35.07 -27.04
CA SER A 12 -14.98 35.18 -25.87
C SER A 12 -14.20 35.72 -24.67
N ARG A 13 -14.57 36.92 -24.19
CA ARG A 13 -14.01 37.55 -22.99
C ARG A 13 -14.79 37.10 -21.75
N VAL A 14 -14.14 36.35 -20.88
CA VAL A 14 -14.62 36.12 -19.51
C VAL A 14 -14.46 37.41 -18.71
N PHE A 15 -15.58 37.92 -18.18
CA PHE A 15 -15.66 39.15 -17.38
C PHE A 15 -15.07 38.92 -15.97
N MET A 16 -13.83 39.35 -15.73
CA MET A 16 -13.32 39.58 -14.37
C MET A 16 -13.65 41.02 -13.96
N LYS A 17 -14.58 41.19 -13.02
CA LYS A 17 -14.86 42.47 -12.35
C LYS A 17 -13.61 42.92 -11.58
N LYS A 18 -12.87 43.87 -12.13
CA LYS A 18 -11.80 44.59 -11.43
C LYS A 18 -12.42 45.58 -10.45
N ILE A 19 -12.22 45.35 -9.15
CA ILE A 19 -12.53 46.33 -8.10
C ILE A 19 -11.34 47.30 -8.04
N LEU A 20 -11.52 48.54 -8.50
CA LEU A 20 -10.55 49.62 -8.31
C LEU A 20 -10.70 50.18 -6.88
N LEU A 21 -9.66 50.08 -6.06
CA LEU A 21 -9.50 50.94 -4.89
C LEU A 21 -8.69 52.17 -5.32
N SER A 22 -9.33 53.33 -5.31
CA SER A 22 -8.70 54.64 -5.56
C SER A 22 -7.81 55.02 -4.38
N VAL A 23 -6.49 55.14 -4.59
CA VAL A 23 -5.57 55.70 -3.59
C VAL A 23 -5.31 57.15 -3.97
N VAL A 24 -5.86 58.08 -3.18
CA VAL A 24 -5.57 59.52 -3.29
C VAL A 24 -4.30 59.80 -2.51
N LEU A 25 -3.23 60.16 -3.22
CA LEU A 25 -1.95 60.55 -2.61
C LEU A 25 -1.93 62.07 -2.42
N LEU A 26 -2.22 62.54 -1.20
CA LEU A 26 -2.02 63.93 -0.81
C LEU A 26 -0.61 64.09 -0.25
N ALA A 27 0.24 64.81 -0.98
CA ALA A 27 1.55 65.21 -0.50
C ALA A 27 1.40 66.42 0.44
N LEU A 28 1.72 66.24 1.72
CA LEU A 28 1.94 67.33 2.66
C LEU A 28 3.29 67.12 3.36
N SER A 29 4.10 68.16 3.29
CA SER A 29 5.44 68.28 3.85
C SER A 29 5.44 68.35 5.39
N GLY A 30 6.30 67.54 6.02
CA GLY A 30 6.96 67.86 7.29
C GLY A 30 6.16 67.70 8.59
N THR A 31 6.43 66.62 9.32
CA THR A 31 6.91 66.54 10.72
C THR A 31 6.70 65.10 11.23
N ALA A 32 7.65 64.59 12.00
CA ALA A 32 7.69 63.20 12.43
C ALA A 32 6.46 62.83 13.28
N MET A 33 5.65 61.89 12.78
CA MET A 33 4.60 61.25 13.57
C MET A 33 5.10 59.86 13.99
N SER A 34 5.14 59.64 15.30
CA SER A 34 5.45 58.36 15.92
C SER A 34 4.54 57.26 15.36
N ALA A 35 5.15 56.14 14.93
CA ALA A 35 4.42 54.96 14.51
C ALA A 35 3.60 54.42 15.69
N VAL A 36 2.28 54.61 15.65
CA VAL A 36 1.35 53.85 16.48
C VAL A 36 1.31 52.44 15.91
N SER A 37 1.56 51.43 16.75
CA SER A 37 1.49 50.03 16.34
C SER A 37 0.06 49.71 15.91
N ASP A 38 -0.16 49.58 14.61
CA ASP A 38 -1.41 49.06 14.08
C ASP A 38 -1.62 47.65 14.65
N GLY A 39 -2.66 47.52 15.49
CA GLY A 39 -3.14 46.22 15.93
C GLY A 39 -3.54 45.42 14.70
N GLN A 40 -2.74 44.42 14.35
CA GLN A 40 -3.03 43.54 13.23
C GLN A 40 -4.22 42.64 13.62
N TYR A 41 -5.41 42.94 13.10
CA TYR A 41 -6.54 42.04 13.21
C TYR A 41 -6.30 40.81 12.32
N ILE A 42 -6.01 39.66 12.93
CA ILE A 42 -5.99 38.37 12.23
C ILE A 42 -7.45 37.95 12.02
N ILE A 43 -7.99 38.25 10.84
CA ILE A 43 -9.25 37.64 10.39
C ILE A 43 -8.93 36.18 10.04
N LYS A 44 -9.22 35.26 10.96
CA LYS A 44 -9.22 33.82 10.65
C LYS A 44 -10.42 33.52 9.76
N VAL A 45 -10.21 33.57 8.46
CA VAL A 45 -11.18 33.08 7.48
C VAL A 45 -11.32 31.57 7.68
N LEU A 46 -12.40 31.14 8.33
CA LEU A 46 -12.76 29.73 8.43
C LEU A 46 -13.36 29.29 7.09
N THR A 47 -12.51 28.93 6.14
CA THR A 47 -12.95 28.21 4.93
C THR A 47 -13.38 26.79 5.32
N PRO A 48 -14.64 26.39 5.06
CA PRO A 48 -15.05 25.00 5.21
C PRO A 48 -14.14 24.11 4.34
N GLY A 49 -13.42 23.17 4.96
CA GLY A 49 -12.56 22.21 4.26
C GLY A 49 -11.04 22.45 4.33
N VAL A 50 -10.57 23.58 4.89
CA VAL A 50 -9.13 23.75 5.16
C VAL A 50 -8.76 22.97 6.42
N GLY A 51 -8.18 21.79 6.21
CA GLY A 51 -7.74 20.86 7.26
C GLY A 51 -8.33 19.44 7.16
N VAL A 52 -9.28 19.19 6.24
CA VAL A 52 -9.78 17.84 6.00
C VAL A 52 -8.86 17.17 4.99
N LYS A 53 -8.11 16.15 5.43
CA LYS A 53 -7.33 15.28 4.54
C LYS A 53 -8.27 14.77 3.43
N PRO A 54 -7.89 14.89 2.14
CA PRO A 54 -8.70 14.32 1.06
C PRO A 54 -9.06 12.87 1.37
N PRO A 55 -10.29 12.43 1.04
CA PRO A 55 -10.68 11.05 1.27
C PRO A 55 -9.69 10.12 0.57
N GLU A 56 -9.21 9.10 1.29
CA GLU A 56 -8.27 8.13 0.73
C GLU A 56 -8.90 7.43 -0.49
N PRO A 57 -8.12 7.18 -1.55
CA PRO A 57 -8.56 6.37 -2.67
C PRO A 57 -9.17 5.04 -2.21
N THR A 58 -10.26 4.63 -2.86
CA THR A 58 -10.92 3.34 -2.61
C THR A 58 -10.87 2.46 -3.86
N GLY A 59 -10.93 1.14 -3.69
CA GLY A 59 -10.87 0.14 -4.76
C GLY A 59 -11.01 -1.27 -4.21
N ILE A 60 -10.97 -2.30 -5.06
CA ILE A 60 -11.07 -3.72 -4.67
C ILE A 60 -9.73 -4.30 -4.19
N SER A 61 -8.62 -3.64 -4.54
CA SER A 61 -7.27 -4.00 -4.10
C SER A 61 -6.35 -2.78 -4.11
N CYS A 62 -5.20 -2.88 -3.43
CA CYS A 62 -4.17 -1.84 -3.49
C CYS A 62 -3.61 -1.66 -4.91
N LYS A 63 -3.63 -2.71 -5.74
CA LYS A 63 -3.17 -2.65 -7.12
C LYS A 63 -4.09 -1.82 -8.01
N GLU A 64 -5.40 -1.99 -7.88
CA GLU A 64 -6.37 -1.17 -8.58
C GLU A 64 -6.23 0.30 -8.17
N ILE A 65 -6.13 0.55 -6.86
CA ILE A 65 -5.90 1.90 -6.33
C ILE A 65 -4.64 2.51 -6.94
N LYS A 66 -3.52 1.78 -6.97
CA LYS A 66 -2.27 2.26 -7.55
C LYS A 66 -2.37 2.54 -9.05
N ALA A 67 -3.16 1.75 -9.79
CA ALA A 67 -3.39 1.96 -11.21
C ALA A 67 -4.19 3.26 -11.47
N ASN A 68 -5.21 3.52 -10.65
CA ASN A 68 -6.06 4.70 -10.77
C ASN A 68 -5.41 5.97 -10.19
N HIS A 69 -4.52 5.80 -9.21
CA HIS A 69 -3.81 6.89 -8.53
C HIS A 69 -2.30 6.58 -8.48
N PRO A 70 -1.56 6.84 -9.58
CA PRO A 70 -0.14 6.51 -9.68
C PRO A 70 0.74 7.17 -8.61
N ASP A 71 0.33 8.31 -8.06
CA ASP A 71 1.03 9.07 -7.01
C ASP A 71 0.66 8.64 -5.58
N ALA A 72 -0.27 7.70 -5.41
CA ALA A 72 -0.71 7.15 -4.13
C ALA A 72 0.48 6.68 -3.28
N LYS A 73 0.44 7.04 -1.98
CA LYS A 73 1.51 6.75 -1.01
C LYS A 73 1.22 5.48 -0.23
N SER A 74 2.25 4.81 0.26
CA SER A 74 2.07 3.65 1.13
C SER A 74 1.37 4.05 2.43
N GLY A 75 0.45 3.23 2.92
CA GLY A 75 -0.37 3.61 4.07
C GLY A 75 -1.57 2.70 4.31
N ALA A 76 -2.43 3.13 5.23
CA ALA A 76 -3.71 2.49 5.51
C ALA A 76 -4.75 2.87 4.45
N TYR A 77 -5.44 1.89 3.90
CA TYR A 77 -6.50 2.06 2.92
C TYR A 77 -7.74 1.26 3.32
N THR A 78 -8.89 1.66 2.80
CA THR A 78 -10.11 0.83 2.82
C THR A 78 -10.36 0.30 1.42
N ILE A 79 -10.36 -1.03 1.28
CA ILE A 79 -10.71 -1.73 0.03
C ILE A 79 -12.06 -2.43 0.16
N GLN A 80 -12.70 -2.71 -0.96
CA GLN A 80 -13.96 -3.46 -1.03
C GLN A 80 -13.70 -4.85 -1.60
N GLN A 81 -13.85 -5.88 -0.77
CA GLN A 81 -13.61 -7.25 -1.20
C GLN A 81 -14.62 -8.22 -0.62
N ALA A 82 -15.07 -9.19 -1.43
CA ALA A 82 -16.11 -10.15 -1.03
C ALA A 82 -17.37 -9.47 -0.46
N GLY A 83 -17.73 -8.29 -0.98
CA GLY A 83 -18.88 -7.50 -0.51
C GLY A 83 -18.68 -6.77 0.82
N ARG A 84 -17.45 -6.71 1.35
CA ARG A 84 -17.12 -6.10 2.65
C ARG A 84 -16.04 -5.02 2.52
N LYS A 85 -16.11 -4.01 3.40
CA LYS A 85 -15.06 -3.01 3.58
C LYS A 85 -13.95 -3.58 4.46
N ILE A 86 -12.75 -3.65 3.91
CA ILE A 86 -11.56 -4.17 4.58
C ILE A 86 -10.57 -3.03 4.74
N LYS A 87 -10.09 -2.82 5.96
CA LYS A 87 -8.99 -1.90 6.23
C LYS A 87 -7.68 -2.68 6.15
N THR A 88 -6.77 -2.25 5.30
CA THR A 88 -5.48 -2.92 5.12
C THR A 88 -4.38 -1.91 4.85
N TYR A 89 -3.13 -2.37 4.94
CA TYR A 89 -1.97 -1.59 4.54
C TYR A 89 -1.65 -1.86 3.06
N CYS A 90 -1.52 -0.79 2.28
CA CYS A 90 -1.02 -0.84 0.92
C CYS A 90 0.44 -0.38 0.87
N ASN A 91 1.34 -1.22 0.34
CA ASN A 91 2.66 -0.76 -0.06
C ASN A 91 2.61 -0.31 -1.53
N MET A 92 2.66 1.01 -1.75
CA MET A 92 2.52 1.68 -3.05
C MET A 92 3.86 2.02 -3.70
N THR A 93 4.97 1.66 -3.08
CA THR A 93 6.33 2.03 -3.52
C THR A 93 7.19 0.83 -3.88
N LEU A 94 7.12 -0.24 -3.08
CA LEU A 94 7.95 -1.43 -3.28
C LEU A 94 7.65 -2.09 -4.62
N ASP A 95 8.65 -2.16 -5.51
CA ASP A 95 8.56 -2.84 -6.80
C ASP A 95 7.39 -2.42 -7.69
N GLY A 96 7.15 -1.11 -7.77
CA GLY A 96 6.02 -0.54 -8.51
C GLY A 96 4.72 -0.45 -7.70
N GLY A 97 4.72 -0.97 -6.47
CA GLY A 97 3.63 -0.82 -5.52
C GLY A 97 2.42 -1.72 -5.79
N GLY A 98 1.28 -1.32 -5.24
CA GLY A 98 0.01 -2.03 -5.36
C GLY A 98 -0.09 -3.28 -4.48
N TRP A 99 0.81 -3.46 -3.51
CA TRP A 99 0.80 -4.62 -2.63
C TRP A 99 -0.23 -4.47 -1.52
N THR A 100 -1.12 -5.44 -1.40
CA THR A 100 -2.17 -5.52 -0.38
C THR A 100 -1.72 -6.41 0.77
N LEU A 101 -1.64 -5.89 1.99
CA LEU A 101 -1.34 -6.69 3.19
C LEU A 101 -2.50 -7.67 3.46
N VAL A 102 -2.19 -8.96 3.61
CA VAL A 102 -3.20 -9.99 3.89
C VAL A 102 -2.96 -10.74 5.19
N GLN A 103 -1.74 -10.70 5.72
CA GLN A 103 -1.42 -11.31 7.01
C GLN A 103 -0.23 -10.64 7.67
N VAL A 104 -0.27 -10.52 8.99
CA VAL A 104 0.91 -10.34 9.83
C VAL A 104 1.09 -11.58 10.70
N ARG A 105 2.32 -12.05 10.85
CA ARG A 105 2.62 -13.30 11.56
C ARG A 105 3.87 -13.13 12.40
N ALA A 106 3.74 -13.36 13.70
CA ALA A 106 4.91 -13.46 14.57
C ALA A 106 5.76 -14.67 14.15
N SER A 107 7.08 -14.61 14.35
CA SER A 107 7.96 -15.72 14.01
C SER A 107 7.52 -17.00 14.71
N ASN A 108 7.14 -16.91 15.98
CA ASN A 108 6.65 -18.02 16.78
C ASN A 108 5.11 -18.25 16.73
N SER A 109 4.43 -17.92 15.62
CA SER A 109 2.95 -18.01 15.56
C SER A 109 2.44 -19.43 15.83
N GLU A 110 1.61 -19.63 16.86
CA GLU A 110 0.95 -20.91 17.18
C GLU A 110 -0.57 -20.84 17.06
N ARG A 111 -1.12 -19.63 17.16
CA ARG A 111 -2.55 -19.37 17.05
C ARG A 111 -2.80 -18.45 15.87
N TYR A 112 -3.96 -18.60 15.25
CA TYR A 112 -4.36 -17.76 14.13
C TYR A 112 -5.74 -17.16 14.36
N SER A 113 -5.93 -15.92 13.89
CA SER A 113 -7.24 -15.28 13.90
C SER A 113 -7.47 -14.47 12.64
N ASN A 114 -8.75 -14.29 12.31
CA ASN A 114 -9.18 -13.47 11.20
C ASN A 114 -9.57 -12.06 11.65
N THR A 115 -9.40 -11.08 10.77
CA THR A 115 -9.83 -9.70 10.97
C THR A 115 -10.21 -9.06 9.62
N ASP A 116 -11.03 -8.02 9.66
CA ASP A 116 -11.28 -7.13 8.53
C ASP A 116 -10.44 -5.83 8.61
N ASP A 117 -9.64 -5.69 9.67
CA ASP A 117 -8.75 -4.55 9.88
C ASP A 117 -7.32 -5.04 10.16
N LEU A 118 -6.47 -4.92 9.14
CA LEU A 118 -5.02 -5.12 9.20
C LEU A 118 -4.23 -3.82 9.05
N ALA A 119 -4.90 -2.68 8.85
CA ALA A 119 -4.24 -1.44 8.43
C ALA A 119 -3.18 -0.95 9.41
N THR A 120 -3.44 -1.15 10.71
CA THR A 120 -2.55 -0.75 11.82
C THR A 120 -2.07 -1.94 12.64
N GLN A 121 -2.32 -3.18 12.17
CA GLN A 121 -2.04 -4.37 12.94
C GLN A 121 -0.53 -4.60 13.09
N GLY A 122 -0.07 -4.60 14.34
CA GLY A 122 1.29 -4.99 14.72
C GLY A 122 1.44 -6.49 14.93
N PHE A 123 2.68 -6.91 15.22
CA PHE A 123 2.98 -8.29 15.56
C PHE A 123 2.56 -8.62 16.99
N VAL A 124 1.89 -9.75 17.15
CA VAL A 124 1.48 -10.28 18.46
C VAL A 124 2.20 -11.61 18.66
N GLY A 125 3.01 -11.71 19.72
CA GLY A 125 3.76 -12.94 20.01
C GLY A 125 2.86 -14.17 20.06
N GLY A 126 3.31 -15.27 19.45
CA GLY A 126 2.54 -16.51 19.38
C GLY A 126 1.35 -16.48 18.40
N LYS A 127 1.16 -15.39 17.63
CA LYS A 127 -0.05 -15.20 16.84
C LYS A 127 0.18 -14.75 15.40
N GLY A 128 -0.54 -15.39 14.48
CA GLY A 128 -0.79 -14.91 13.12
C GLY A 128 -2.17 -14.26 13.02
N ILE A 129 -2.25 -13.10 12.37
CA ILE A 129 -3.50 -12.36 12.17
C ILE A 129 -3.63 -12.13 10.67
N GLY A 130 -4.62 -12.78 10.06
CA GLY A 130 -4.90 -12.72 8.62
C GLY A 130 -6.26 -12.09 8.33
N LEU A 131 -6.48 -11.76 7.06
CA LEU A 131 -7.82 -11.39 6.60
C LEU A 131 -8.80 -12.55 6.77
N ALA A 132 -10.09 -12.23 6.85
CA ALA A 132 -11.15 -13.22 6.82
C ALA A 132 -11.03 -14.17 5.61
N ASN A 133 -11.44 -15.42 5.78
CA ASN A 133 -11.18 -16.49 4.81
C ASN A 133 -11.82 -16.21 3.43
N ASP A 134 -13.02 -15.64 3.40
CA ASP A 134 -13.73 -15.21 2.19
C ASP A 134 -12.98 -14.08 1.47
N VAL A 135 -12.50 -13.09 2.22
CA VAL A 135 -11.69 -11.98 1.70
C VAL A 135 -10.36 -12.50 1.14
N TRP A 136 -9.67 -13.38 1.87
CA TRP A 136 -8.44 -14.03 1.41
C TRP A 136 -8.68 -14.81 0.12
N SER A 137 -9.70 -15.67 0.10
CA SER A 137 -10.04 -16.49 -1.07
C SER A 137 -10.31 -15.63 -2.31
N SER A 138 -10.98 -14.49 -2.13
CA SER A 138 -11.25 -13.54 -3.22
C SER A 138 -9.98 -12.81 -3.70
N LEU A 139 -9.12 -12.34 -2.77
CA LEU A 139 -7.86 -11.67 -3.13
C LEU A 139 -6.88 -12.63 -3.80
N VAL A 140 -6.68 -13.84 -3.28
CA VAL A 140 -5.73 -14.80 -3.85
C VAL A 140 -6.19 -15.35 -5.20
N ALA A 141 -7.50 -15.30 -5.49
CA ALA A 141 -8.05 -15.64 -6.80
C ALA A 141 -7.79 -14.52 -7.83
N SER A 142 -7.90 -13.26 -7.42
CA SER A 142 -7.74 -12.08 -8.30
C SER A 142 -6.30 -11.53 -8.38
N SER A 143 -5.40 -12.02 -7.52
CA SER A 143 -4.00 -11.58 -7.47
C SER A 143 -3.08 -12.45 -8.32
N SER A 144 -1.99 -11.84 -8.80
CA SER A 144 -0.96 -12.43 -9.65
C SER A 144 0.30 -12.84 -8.89
N GLN A 145 0.64 -12.15 -7.81
CA GLN A 145 1.89 -12.31 -7.06
C GLN A 145 1.63 -12.43 -5.56
N LEU A 146 2.45 -13.22 -4.89
CA LEU A 146 2.45 -13.46 -3.45
C LEU A 146 3.83 -13.12 -2.91
N MET A 147 3.88 -12.33 -1.84
CA MET A 147 5.12 -11.87 -1.22
C MET A 147 5.16 -12.22 0.26
N MET A 148 6.31 -12.71 0.71
CA MET A 148 6.71 -12.66 2.12
C MET A 148 7.62 -11.45 2.31
N TYR A 149 7.31 -10.64 3.32
CA TYR A 149 7.95 -9.35 3.56
C TYR A 149 8.33 -9.22 5.04
N TYR A 150 9.59 -8.91 5.30
CA TYR A 150 10.06 -8.49 6.62
C TYR A 150 10.18 -6.97 6.69
N ASN A 151 10.99 -6.40 5.79
CA ASN A 151 11.19 -4.97 5.59
C ASN A 151 11.63 -4.68 4.14
N ASP A 152 11.88 -3.40 3.81
CA ASP A 152 12.29 -3.00 2.45
C ASP A 152 13.64 -3.60 2.01
N SER A 153 14.44 -4.09 2.96
CA SER A 153 15.72 -4.78 2.72
C SER A 153 15.59 -6.31 2.73
N GLY A 154 14.40 -6.86 3.01
CA GLY A 154 14.19 -8.29 3.28
C GLY A 154 12.81 -8.76 2.81
N TYR A 155 12.72 -9.25 1.57
CA TYR A 155 11.47 -9.77 1.00
C TYR A 155 11.72 -10.72 -0.17
N ALA A 156 10.73 -11.55 -0.47
CA ALA A 156 10.72 -12.39 -1.66
C ALA A 156 9.30 -12.59 -2.17
N TYR A 157 9.13 -12.60 -3.50
CA TYR A 157 7.83 -12.88 -4.13
C TYR A 157 7.93 -13.78 -5.34
N LEU A 158 6.78 -14.37 -5.68
CA LEU A 158 6.59 -15.23 -6.83
C LEU A 158 5.19 -15.07 -7.42
N LYS A 159 4.99 -15.56 -8.65
CA LYS A 159 3.67 -15.79 -9.22
C LYS A 159 2.85 -16.73 -8.35
N ILE A 160 1.63 -16.32 -8.00
CA ILE A 160 0.68 -17.13 -7.20
C ILE A 160 0.42 -18.50 -7.83
N ASN A 161 0.36 -18.59 -9.16
CA ASN A 161 0.12 -19.86 -9.85
C ASN A 161 1.24 -20.89 -9.60
N ARG A 162 2.49 -20.45 -9.40
CA ARG A 162 3.59 -21.36 -9.02
C ARG A 162 3.39 -21.88 -7.60
N ALA A 163 2.99 -21.02 -6.66
CA ALA A 163 2.68 -21.43 -5.29
C ALA A 163 1.47 -22.39 -5.24
N LYS A 164 0.43 -22.14 -6.05
CA LYS A 164 -0.73 -23.04 -6.19
C LYS A 164 -0.38 -24.39 -6.79
N ALA A 165 0.61 -24.44 -7.69
CA ALA A 165 1.08 -25.66 -8.33
C ALA A 165 2.20 -26.38 -7.55
N ALA A 166 2.55 -25.91 -6.36
CA ALA A 166 3.62 -26.48 -5.54
C ALA A 166 3.31 -27.95 -5.19
N ASN A 167 4.27 -28.84 -5.40
CA ASN A 167 4.06 -30.29 -5.36
C ASN A 167 3.93 -30.88 -3.95
N CYS A 168 4.68 -30.37 -2.97
CA CYS A 168 4.65 -30.89 -1.60
C CYS A 168 3.49 -30.34 -0.79
N LYS A 169 3.20 -29.04 -0.94
CA LYS A 169 2.03 -28.39 -0.36
C LYS A 169 1.60 -27.24 -1.25
N PRO A 170 0.48 -27.39 -1.99
CA PRO A 170 -0.14 -26.28 -2.71
C PRO A 170 -0.48 -25.12 -1.78
N LEU A 171 -0.46 -23.90 -2.32
CA LEU A 171 -0.87 -22.69 -1.59
C LEU A 171 -2.25 -22.87 -0.96
N SER A 172 -2.34 -22.64 0.35
CA SER A 172 -3.62 -22.62 1.05
C SER A 172 -4.45 -21.40 0.61
N THR A 173 -5.42 -21.62 -0.28
CA THR A 173 -6.29 -20.56 -0.82
C THR A 173 -7.54 -20.33 0.01
N ALA A 174 -7.97 -21.31 0.81
CA ALA A 174 -9.17 -21.20 1.64
C ALA A 174 -8.93 -20.45 2.96
N THR A 175 -7.69 -20.45 3.47
CA THR A 175 -7.36 -19.76 4.72
C THR A 175 -5.88 -19.41 4.79
N LEU A 176 -5.57 -18.34 5.55
CA LEU A 176 -4.21 -17.97 5.93
C LEU A 176 -3.78 -18.60 7.26
N ASN A 177 -4.69 -19.32 7.93
CA ASN A 177 -4.52 -19.84 9.28
C ASN A 177 -3.79 -21.20 9.27
N VAL A 178 -2.63 -21.23 8.60
CA VAL A 178 -1.77 -22.40 8.47
C VAL A 178 -0.32 -22.04 8.76
N ASN A 179 0.41 -22.99 9.34
CA ASN A 179 1.83 -22.80 9.68
C ASN A 179 2.73 -22.67 8.45
N LEU A 180 2.44 -23.49 7.44
CA LEU A 180 3.11 -23.57 6.14
C LEU A 180 2.10 -23.20 5.05
N LEU A 181 2.29 -22.10 4.35
CA LEU A 181 1.35 -21.62 3.32
C LEU A 181 1.45 -22.44 2.03
N TRP A 182 2.68 -22.74 1.60
CA TRP A 182 2.98 -23.58 0.45
C TRP A 182 4.40 -24.15 0.59
N HIS A 183 4.68 -25.24 -0.12
CA HIS A 183 5.97 -25.91 -0.16
C HIS A 183 6.16 -26.62 -1.50
N ASN A 184 7.28 -26.33 -2.16
CA ASN A 184 7.73 -27.00 -3.37
C ASN A 184 9.14 -27.55 -3.16
N GLU A 185 9.38 -28.80 -3.50
CA GLU A 185 10.69 -29.45 -3.38
C GLU A 185 10.88 -30.46 -4.52
N GLY A 186 12.11 -30.69 -4.97
CA GLY A 186 12.35 -31.58 -6.11
C GLY A 186 11.87 -33.01 -5.83
N SER A 187 12.11 -33.50 -4.62
CA SER A 187 11.67 -34.82 -4.15
C SER A 187 11.57 -34.88 -2.62
N GLY A 188 10.93 -35.91 -2.06
CA GLY A 188 10.96 -36.19 -0.61
C GLY A 188 10.04 -35.34 0.27
N CYS A 189 9.82 -34.06 -0.06
CA CYS A 189 9.01 -33.13 0.74
C CYS A 189 9.49 -32.99 2.20
N ASP A 190 10.78 -33.23 2.43
CA ASP A 190 11.42 -33.31 3.74
C ASP A 190 12.18 -32.03 4.13
N LYS A 191 12.30 -31.04 3.24
CA LYS A 191 12.97 -29.75 3.45
C LYS A 191 14.48 -29.91 3.68
N THR A 192 15.08 -30.91 3.06
CA THR A 192 16.52 -31.18 3.12
C THR A 192 17.17 -30.84 1.77
N GLY A 193 18.45 -31.13 1.56
CA GLY A 193 19.03 -31.08 0.21
C GLY A 193 19.18 -29.71 -0.49
N MET A 194 18.68 -28.61 0.09
CA MET A 194 18.69 -27.28 -0.53
C MET A 194 17.97 -27.23 -1.90
N ASP A 195 16.92 -28.04 -2.08
CA ASP A 195 16.11 -28.07 -3.31
C ASP A 195 14.65 -27.65 -3.07
N TYR A 196 14.37 -27.07 -1.90
CA TYR A 196 13.04 -26.64 -1.51
C TYR A 196 12.82 -25.13 -1.58
N SER A 197 11.55 -24.75 -1.66
CA SER A 197 11.07 -23.38 -1.55
C SER A 197 9.71 -23.37 -0.88
N MET A 198 9.51 -22.47 0.08
CA MET A 198 8.30 -22.45 0.89
C MET A 198 8.09 -21.11 1.58
N MET A 199 6.86 -20.86 2.01
CA MET A 199 6.52 -19.77 2.93
C MET A 199 5.92 -20.34 4.21
N GLY A 200 6.56 -20.06 5.35
CA GLY A 200 6.26 -20.67 6.64
C GLY A 200 6.95 -22.02 6.84
N HIS A 201 6.66 -22.65 7.99
CA HIS A 201 7.24 -23.92 8.39
C HIS A 201 6.22 -24.66 9.27
N ASP A 202 6.05 -25.96 9.05
CA ASP A 202 5.10 -26.81 9.77
C ASP A 202 5.56 -27.16 11.19
N SER A 203 6.80 -27.65 11.35
CA SER A 203 7.35 -28.10 12.64
C SER A 203 8.14 -27.04 13.41
N ASN A 204 9.03 -26.28 12.77
CA ASN A 204 9.82 -25.27 13.46
C ASN A 204 8.99 -24.00 13.70
N ILE A 205 8.61 -23.82 14.97
CA ILE A 205 7.78 -22.70 15.41
C ILE A 205 8.38 -21.35 15.03
N TYR A 206 9.70 -21.15 15.09
CA TYR A 206 10.37 -19.87 14.82
C TYR A 206 10.46 -19.53 13.33
N LEU A 207 10.14 -20.50 12.46
CA LEU A 207 10.27 -20.45 10.99
C LEU A 207 8.92 -20.44 10.27
N ARG A 208 7.84 -20.35 11.05
CA ARG A 208 6.62 -19.64 10.62
C ARG A 208 7.09 -18.19 10.34
N SER A 209 6.31 -17.22 9.88
CA SER A 209 6.82 -15.96 9.26
C SER A 209 7.92 -15.97 8.16
N SER A 210 8.66 -17.05 7.89
CA SER A 210 9.83 -17.05 7.00
C SER A 210 9.49 -17.45 5.56
N ALA A 211 10.42 -17.17 4.63
CA ALA A 211 10.39 -17.67 3.25
C ALA A 211 11.75 -18.29 2.88
N TYR A 212 11.72 -19.47 2.27
CA TYR A 212 12.89 -20.22 1.85
C TYR A 212 12.98 -20.25 0.33
N THR A 213 14.17 -19.98 -0.20
CA THR A 213 14.38 -19.65 -1.62
C THR A 213 15.49 -20.49 -2.26
N TYR A 214 15.71 -21.72 -1.78
CA TYR A 214 16.80 -22.57 -2.29
C TYR A 214 16.59 -23.03 -3.75
N SER A 215 15.34 -23.22 -4.16
CA SER A 215 14.97 -23.56 -5.54
C SER A 215 14.46 -22.31 -6.30
N PRO A 216 14.71 -22.17 -7.62
CA PRO A 216 14.39 -20.97 -8.40
C PRO A 216 12.89 -20.78 -8.72
N VAL A 217 12.02 -20.94 -7.71
CA VAL A 217 10.57 -20.74 -7.84
C VAL A 217 10.19 -19.25 -7.73
N TYR A 218 11.00 -18.48 -7.00
CA TYR A 218 10.80 -17.07 -6.75
C TYR A 218 11.17 -16.19 -7.94
N ASP A 219 10.35 -15.17 -8.22
CA ASP A 219 10.65 -14.17 -9.25
C ASP A 219 11.63 -13.12 -8.74
N ARG A 220 11.61 -12.84 -7.43
CA ARG A 220 12.54 -11.91 -6.78
C ARG A 220 12.84 -12.32 -5.36
N VAL A 221 14.11 -12.16 -4.99
CA VAL A 221 14.64 -12.40 -3.65
C VAL A 221 15.56 -11.25 -3.27
N VAL A 222 15.28 -10.59 -2.13
CA VAL A 222 16.12 -9.53 -1.56
C VAL A 222 16.39 -9.90 -0.11
N ASN A 223 17.64 -10.30 0.19
CA ASN A 223 18.11 -10.78 1.50
C ASN A 223 17.13 -11.72 2.25
N ALA A 224 16.37 -12.55 1.53
CA ALA A 224 15.32 -13.35 2.15
C ALA A 224 15.87 -14.52 2.99
N TYR A 225 17.10 -14.95 2.72
CA TYR A 225 17.78 -16.04 3.43
C TYR A 225 18.05 -15.75 4.91
N THR A 226 18.09 -14.48 5.32
CA THR A 226 18.69 -14.09 6.60
C THR A 226 17.67 -13.90 7.74
N TYR A 227 16.37 -14.02 7.47
CA TYR A 227 15.33 -13.68 8.46
C TYR A 227 14.57 -14.89 9.01
N VAL A 228 15.32 -15.97 9.25
CA VAL A 228 14.95 -17.27 9.85
C VAL A 228 14.54 -17.13 11.33
N GLY A 229 13.88 -16.03 11.71
CA GLY A 229 13.46 -15.78 13.10
C GLY A 229 12.75 -14.47 13.37
N ALA A 230 12.52 -13.64 12.34
CA ALA A 230 11.87 -12.34 12.52
C ALA A 230 10.39 -12.39 12.10
N ASN A 231 9.56 -11.54 12.71
CA ASN A 231 8.15 -11.45 12.37
C ASN A 231 7.95 -11.02 10.91
N GLY A 232 6.95 -11.57 10.23
CA GLY A 232 6.78 -11.44 8.79
C GLY A 232 5.39 -10.99 8.40
N LYS A 233 5.27 -10.39 7.22
CA LYS A 233 4.03 -9.96 6.60
C LYS A 233 3.84 -10.67 5.28
N VAL A 234 2.59 -10.99 4.95
CA VAL A 234 2.22 -11.60 3.67
C VAL A 234 1.44 -10.57 2.86
N PHE A 235 1.83 -10.38 1.61
CA PHE A 235 1.18 -9.45 0.69
C PHE A 235 0.78 -10.14 -0.61
N VAL A 236 -0.24 -9.60 -1.28
CA VAL A 236 -0.64 -10.00 -2.64
C VAL A 236 -0.90 -8.80 -3.55
N ARG A 237 -0.77 -9.01 -4.86
CA ARG A 237 -1.17 -8.05 -5.91
C ARG A 237 -1.41 -8.72 -7.26
#